data_AF-A0A1X2FE74-F1
#
_entry.id   AF-A0A1X2FE74-F1
#
_cell.length_a   1.000
_cell.length_b   1.000
_cell.length_c   1.000
_cell.angle_alpha   90.00
_cell.angle_beta   90.00
_cell.angle_gamma   90.00
#
_symmetry.space_group_name_H-M   'P 1'
#
loop_
_entity.id
_entity.type
_entity.pdbx_description
1 polymer ?
#
loop_
_entity_poly.entity_id
_entity_poly.type
_entity_poly.pdbx_seq_one_letter_code
_entity_poly.pdbx_strand_id
1 'polypeptide(L)'
;MTFSAAFLSKHSVSSRPADPPQDRETLRRCAISRRSLGMVELVLPAMALRNAVVARWARDHSVAVDVRDGRELAVAVGAGIHPIRMTAHGAGLTADELVFCAANLGVGRVVVNGPAQIDVLAATGRRGHRVLVSMGRGGLAAPVADCRRFELVGLYGEIGPDEHHFVSYPAAIGDMLLEMSQIRRTHGVVLTRIALGGCGLTFGAGPGHLSEVANAIDETLDDACATLRFPRPVVVVSAQPGSVRV
;
A
#
# COMPACT_ATOMS: atom_id res chain seq x y z
N MET A 1 -15.25 -81.04 -4.38
CA MET A 1 -16.08 -80.48 -3.29
C MET A 1 -15.09 -79.87 -2.31
N THR A 2 -15.04 -78.58 -1.99
CA THR A 2 -16.12 -77.61 -1.80
C THR A 2 -15.52 -76.18 -1.88
N PHE A 3 -16.27 -75.25 -2.46
CA PHE A 3 -16.02 -73.80 -2.45
C PHE A 3 -16.01 -73.23 -1.02
N SER A 4 -15.22 -72.19 -0.76
CA SER A 4 -15.53 -71.20 0.26
C SER A 4 -15.15 -69.80 -0.22
N ALA A 5 -16.14 -68.91 -0.14
CA ALA A 5 -16.12 -67.53 -0.61
C ALA A 5 -15.96 -66.56 0.57
N ALA A 6 -15.72 -65.29 0.20
CA ALA A 6 -15.71 -64.09 1.03
C ALA A 6 -14.32 -63.72 1.61
N PHE A 7 -13.88 -62.47 1.65
CA PHE A 7 -14.62 -61.21 1.80
C PHE A 7 -13.79 -60.07 1.16
N LEU A 8 -14.34 -59.38 0.16
CA LEU A 8 -13.76 -58.14 -0.38
C LEU A 8 -14.06 -56.99 0.59
N SER A 9 -13.07 -56.59 1.40
CA SER A 9 -13.15 -55.36 2.19
C SER A 9 -12.86 -54.16 1.30
N LYS A 10 -13.92 -53.43 0.93
CA LYS A 10 -13.81 -52.12 0.28
C LYS A 10 -13.22 -51.14 1.29
N HIS A 11 -11.96 -50.76 1.13
CA HIS A 11 -11.42 -49.56 1.76
C HIS A 11 -12.06 -48.33 1.10
N SER A 12 -13.11 -47.81 1.73
CA SER A 12 -13.64 -46.48 1.44
C SER A 12 -12.61 -45.44 1.90
N VAL A 13 -11.78 -44.97 0.96
CA VAL A 13 -11.00 -43.76 1.15
C VAL A 13 -12.00 -42.61 1.25
N SER A 14 -12.20 -42.11 2.47
CA SER A 14 -12.88 -40.84 2.69
C SER A 14 -12.02 -39.75 2.07
N SER A 15 -12.32 -39.39 0.83
CA SER A 15 -11.68 -38.28 0.13
C SER A 15 -12.12 -36.99 0.81
N ARG A 16 -11.22 -36.42 1.61
CA ARG A 16 -11.29 -35.03 2.07
C ARG A 16 -11.53 -34.15 0.82
N PRO A 17 -12.45 -33.17 0.85
CA PRO A 17 -12.60 -32.27 -0.28
C PRO A 17 -11.24 -31.62 -0.56
N ALA A 18 -10.76 -31.71 -1.80
CA ALA A 18 -9.52 -31.10 -2.22
C ALA A 18 -9.59 -29.60 -1.90
N ASP A 19 -8.58 -29.08 -1.20
CA ASP A 19 -8.46 -27.65 -0.96
C ASP A 19 -8.59 -26.90 -2.31
N PRO A 20 -9.32 -25.77 -2.35
CA PRO A 20 -9.45 -25.00 -3.58
C PRO A 20 -8.04 -24.66 -4.11
N PRO A 21 -7.83 -24.63 -5.43
CA PRO A 21 -6.53 -24.29 -5.98
C PRO A 21 -6.09 -22.95 -5.42
N GLN A 22 -4.89 -22.93 -4.84
CA GLN A 22 -4.34 -21.83 -4.03
C GLN A 22 -4.53 -20.46 -4.70
N ASP A 23 -4.36 -20.42 -6.03
CA ASP A 23 -4.58 -19.25 -6.88
C ASP A 23 -6.00 -18.67 -6.83
N ARG A 24 -7.04 -19.53 -6.86
CA ARG A 24 -8.44 -19.07 -6.80
C ARG A 24 -8.76 -18.51 -5.42
N GLU A 25 -8.21 -19.10 -4.38
CA GLU A 25 -8.40 -18.63 -3.02
C GLU A 25 -7.68 -17.29 -2.79
N THR A 26 -6.45 -17.14 -3.28
CA THR A 26 -5.72 -15.86 -3.28
C THR A 26 -6.50 -14.78 -4.05
N LEU A 27 -7.05 -15.07 -5.24
CA LEU A 27 -7.86 -14.11 -5.99
C LEU A 27 -9.16 -13.73 -5.26
N ARG A 28 -9.85 -14.71 -4.69
CA ARG A 28 -11.07 -14.46 -3.89
C ARG A 28 -10.77 -13.53 -2.73
N ARG A 29 -9.68 -13.79 -2.01
CA ARG A 29 -9.19 -12.96 -0.92
C ARG A 29 -8.87 -11.53 -1.37
N CYS A 30 -8.12 -11.36 -2.46
CA CYS A 30 -7.85 -10.05 -3.04
C CYS A 30 -9.15 -9.28 -3.36
N ALA A 31 -10.12 -9.95 -3.98
CA ALA A 31 -11.39 -9.34 -4.37
C ALA A 31 -12.32 -9.03 -3.18
N ILE A 32 -12.30 -9.83 -2.12
CA ILE A 32 -13.07 -9.58 -0.90
C ILE A 32 -12.46 -8.40 -0.15
N SER A 33 -11.15 -8.43 0.11
CA SER A 33 -10.46 -7.38 0.85
C SER A 33 -10.57 -6.01 0.17
N ARG A 34 -10.44 -5.93 -1.16
CA ARG A 34 -10.63 -4.66 -1.86
C ARG A 34 -12.04 -4.08 -1.70
N ARG A 35 -13.08 -4.92 -1.54
CA ARG A 35 -14.47 -4.48 -1.36
C ARG A 35 -14.78 -4.08 0.08
N SER A 36 -14.10 -4.67 1.06
CA SER A 36 -14.34 -4.43 2.49
C SER A 36 -13.65 -3.19 3.05
N LEU A 37 -12.86 -2.48 2.25
CA LEU A 37 -12.02 -1.38 2.69
C LEU A 37 -12.71 0.00 2.72
N GLY A 38 -13.98 0.08 2.31
CA GLY A 38 -14.72 1.33 2.35
C GLY A 38 -13.99 2.47 1.63
N MET A 39 -13.65 3.52 2.38
CA MET A 39 -12.94 4.72 1.87
C MET A 39 -11.41 4.59 1.89
N VAL A 40 -10.87 3.51 2.48
CA VAL A 40 -9.44 3.22 2.49
C VAL A 40 -9.04 2.52 1.19
N GLU A 41 -7.97 2.98 0.56
CA GLU A 41 -7.44 2.34 -0.66
C GLU A 41 -6.35 1.32 -0.33
N LEU A 42 -6.43 0.13 -0.93
CA LEU A 42 -5.36 -0.87 -0.86
C LEU A 42 -4.24 -0.57 -1.86
N VAL A 43 -3.01 -0.59 -1.36
CA VAL A 43 -1.78 -0.67 -2.15
C VAL A 43 -1.05 -1.98 -1.84
N LEU A 44 -0.38 -2.53 -2.86
CA LEU A 44 0.48 -3.69 -2.69
C LEU A 44 1.95 -3.28 -2.65
N PRO A 45 2.79 -3.85 -1.77
CA PRO A 45 4.23 -3.77 -1.96
C PRO A 45 4.61 -4.54 -3.24
N ALA A 46 5.56 -4.02 -4.02
CA ALA A 46 5.97 -4.62 -5.28
C ALA A 46 6.38 -6.10 -5.15
N MET A 47 6.93 -6.50 -4.00
CA MET A 47 7.30 -7.89 -3.73
C MET A 47 6.13 -8.88 -3.74
N ALA A 48 4.90 -8.42 -3.50
CA ALA A 48 3.71 -9.26 -3.63
C ALA A 48 3.50 -9.75 -5.08
N LEU A 49 4.02 -9.01 -6.06
CA LEU A 49 3.89 -9.32 -7.49
C LEU A 49 4.83 -10.44 -7.95
N ARG A 50 5.68 -10.98 -7.07
CA ARG A 50 6.42 -12.22 -7.36
C ARG A 50 5.49 -13.43 -7.49
N ASN A 51 4.29 -13.34 -6.92
CA ASN A 51 3.22 -14.29 -7.19
C ASN A 51 2.50 -13.88 -8.49
N ALA A 52 2.57 -14.72 -9.52
CA ALA A 52 2.02 -14.42 -10.85
C ALA A 52 0.50 -14.18 -10.84
N VAL A 53 -0.23 -14.80 -9.92
CA VAL A 53 -1.67 -14.61 -9.75
C VAL A 53 -1.97 -13.24 -9.17
N VAL A 54 -1.23 -12.83 -8.13
CA VAL A 54 -1.33 -11.50 -7.53
C VAL A 54 -0.92 -10.43 -8.54
N ALA A 55 0.15 -10.66 -9.31
CA ALA A 55 0.59 -9.76 -10.36
C ALA A 55 -0.48 -9.54 -11.44
N ARG A 56 -1.07 -10.63 -11.94
CA ARG A 56 -2.16 -10.57 -12.92
C ARG A 56 -3.36 -9.81 -12.34
N TRP A 57 -3.78 -10.15 -11.13
CA TRP A 57 -4.90 -9.48 -10.47
C TRP A 57 -4.66 -7.99 -10.29
N ALA A 58 -3.48 -7.61 -9.80
CA ALA A 58 -3.10 -6.22 -9.58
C ALA A 58 -3.13 -5.42 -10.89
N ARG A 59 -2.64 -6.02 -11.99
CA ARG A 59 -2.69 -5.44 -13.33
C ARG A 59 -4.12 -5.26 -13.82
N ASP A 60 -4.91 -6.33 -13.80
CA ASP A 60 -6.27 -6.36 -14.35
C ASP A 60 -7.22 -5.41 -13.59
N HIS A 61 -6.97 -5.20 -12.29
CA HIS A 61 -7.78 -4.32 -11.43
C HIS A 61 -7.12 -2.96 -11.17
N SER A 62 -6.00 -2.66 -11.84
CA SER A 62 -5.27 -1.40 -11.70
C SER A 62 -4.96 -1.01 -10.24
N VAL A 63 -4.56 -2.01 -9.45
CA VAL A 63 -4.20 -1.84 -8.05
C VAL A 63 -2.90 -1.04 -7.96
N ALA A 64 -2.86 -0.09 -7.03
CA ALA A 64 -1.66 0.72 -6.84
C ALA A 64 -0.56 -0.08 -6.13
N VAL A 65 0.70 0.25 -6.42
CA VAL A 65 1.86 -0.52 -5.98
C VAL A 65 2.90 0.40 -5.37
N ASP A 66 3.43 0.05 -4.20
CA ASP A 66 4.58 0.71 -3.60
C ASP A 66 5.88 0.08 -4.08
N VAL A 67 6.85 0.92 -4.41
CA VAL A 67 8.20 0.55 -4.84
C VAL A 67 9.21 1.21 -3.91
N ARG A 68 9.97 0.39 -3.18
CA ARG A 68 10.95 0.86 -2.19
C ARG A 68 12.37 0.99 -2.70
N ASP A 69 12.75 0.20 -3.69
CA ASP A 69 14.11 0.16 -4.25
C ASP A 69 14.08 -0.22 -5.75
N GLY A 70 15.25 -0.20 -6.41
CA GLY A 70 15.36 -0.55 -7.83
C GLY A 70 14.97 -2.00 -8.17
N ARG A 71 15.13 -2.94 -7.24
CA ARG A 71 14.74 -4.35 -7.42
C ARG A 71 13.22 -4.47 -7.37
N GLU A 72 12.57 -3.77 -6.46
CA GLU A 72 11.12 -3.64 -6.40
C GLU A 72 10.55 -2.99 -7.65
N LEU A 73 11.23 -1.95 -8.16
CA LEU A 73 10.86 -1.30 -9.42
C LEU A 73 10.87 -2.30 -10.58
N ALA A 74 11.95 -3.08 -10.69
CA ALA A 74 12.08 -4.10 -11.73
C ALA A 74 10.97 -5.15 -11.65
N VAL A 75 10.59 -5.57 -10.44
CA VAL A 75 9.46 -6.50 -10.24
C VAL A 75 8.14 -5.87 -10.66
N ALA A 76 7.86 -4.62 -10.29
CA ALA A 76 6.61 -3.95 -10.65
C ALA A 76 6.49 -3.72 -12.17
N VAL A 77 7.59 -3.31 -12.82
CA VAL A 77 7.66 -3.15 -14.29
C VAL A 77 7.53 -4.50 -14.99
N GLY A 78 8.25 -5.54 -14.53
CA GLY A 78 8.15 -6.90 -15.09
C GLY A 78 6.77 -7.52 -14.91
N ALA A 79 6.06 -7.16 -13.84
CA ALA A 79 4.66 -7.49 -13.63
C ALA A 79 3.69 -6.65 -14.48
N GLY A 80 4.17 -5.75 -15.35
CA GLY A 80 3.34 -4.97 -16.26
C GLY A 80 2.39 -4.01 -15.53
N ILE A 81 2.74 -3.56 -14.34
CA ILE A 81 1.98 -2.53 -13.62
C ILE A 81 2.21 -1.20 -14.34
N HIS A 82 1.13 -0.44 -14.59
CA HIS A 82 1.25 0.84 -15.26
C HIS A 82 1.94 1.86 -14.33
N PRO A 83 2.95 2.62 -14.78
CA PRO A 83 3.72 3.56 -13.94
C PRO A 83 2.86 4.52 -13.11
N ILE A 84 1.79 5.06 -13.69
CA ILE A 84 0.84 5.95 -12.97
C ILE A 84 0.20 5.32 -11.70
N ARG A 85 0.25 4.00 -11.56
CA ARG A 85 -0.23 3.25 -10.38
C ARG A 85 0.87 2.99 -9.35
N MET A 86 2.11 3.36 -9.63
CA MET A 86 3.24 3.18 -8.72
C MET A 86 3.45 4.42 -7.83
N THR A 87 3.80 4.16 -6.58
CA THR A 87 4.36 5.15 -5.65
C THR A 87 5.82 4.77 -5.37
N ALA A 88 6.75 5.62 -5.79
CA ALA A 88 8.19 5.40 -5.60
C ALA A 88 8.65 6.02 -4.28
N HIS A 89 9.30 5.24 -3.41
CA HIS A 89 9.78 5.71 -2.12
C HIS A 89 11.25 6.12 -2.20
N GLY A 90 11.53 7.41 -2.14
CA GLY A 90 12.86 7.95 -2.40
C GLY A 90 13.95 7.47 -1.44
N ALA A 91 13.62 7.07 -0.21
CA ALA A 91 14.63 6.62 0.77
C ALA A 91 15.48 5.45 0.30
N GLY A 92 14.92 4.53 -0.49
CA GLY A 92 15.62 3.35 -0.99
C GLY A 92 16.05 3.46 -2.45
N LEU A 93 15.92 4.65 -3.06
CA LEU A 93 16.30 4.90 -4.44
C LEU A 93 17.54 5.78 -4.52
N THR A 94 18.43 5.43 -5.43
CA THR A 94 19.52 6.33 -5.85
C THR A 94 18.96 7.55 -6.57
N ALA A 95 19.77 8.61 -6.72
CA ALA A 95 19.37 9.80 -7.48
C ALA A 95 18.95 9.45 -8.92
N ASP A 96 19.71 8.58 -9.60
CA ASP A 96 19.40 8.16 -10.97
C ASP A 96 18.11 7.33 -11.04
N GLU A 97 17.87 6.43 -10.10
CA GLU A 97 16.62 5.66 -10.03
C GLU A 97 15.41 6.56 -9.72
N LEU A 98 15.60 7.57 -8.87
CA LEU A 98 14.57 8.55 -8.54
C LEU A 98 14.20 9.39 -9.78
N VAL A 99 15.21 9.87 -10.51
CA VAL A 99 15.04 10.57 -11.80
C VAL A 99 14.35 9.66 -12.80
N PHE A 100 14.80 8.42 -12.93
CA PHE A 100 14.20 7.44 -13.83
C PHE A 100 12.72 7.19 -13.50
N CYS A 101 12.38 6.95 -12.23
CA CYS A 101 11.00 6.78 -11.79
C CYS A 101 10.14 7.99 -12.14
N ALA A 102 10.59 9.18 -11.75
CA ALA A 102 9.78 10.39 -11.82
C ALA A 102 9.67 10.97 -13.25
N ALA A 103 10.80 11.03 -13.97
CA ALA A 103 10.91 11.73 -15.23
C ALA A 103 10.72 10.81 -16.45
N ASN A 104 11.32 9.63 -16.43
CA ASN A 104 11.39 8.75 -17.61
C ASN A 104 10.25 7.74 -17.62
N LEU A 105 10.00 7.10 -16.48
CA LEU A 105 8.95 6.10 -16.33
C LEU A 105 7.58 6.74 -16.07
N GLY A 106 7.55 7.88 -15.38
CA GLY A 106 6.33 8.63 -15.08
C GLY A 106 5.48 7.96 -14.00
N VAL A 107 6.10 7.62 -12.87
CA VAL A 107 5.37 7.08 -11.70
C VAL A 107 4.28 8.04 -11.23
N GLY A 108 3.22 7.49 -10.63
CA GLY A 108 2.07 8.29 -10.21
C GLY A 108 2.39 9.23 -9.05
N ARG A 109 3.23 8.81 -8.12
CA ARG A 109 3.62 9.56 -6.92
C ARG A 109 5.04 9.23 -6.49
N VAL A 110 5.66 10.16 -5.75
CA VAL A 110 6.97 9.97 -5.14
C VAL A 110 6.89 10.37 -3.66
N VAL A 111 7.47 9.54 -2.78
CA VAL A 111 7.66 9.87 -1.36
C VAL A 111 9.05 10.44 -1.18
N VAL A 112 9.16 11.64 -0.60
CA VAL A 112 10.43 12.29 -0.28
C VAL A 112 10.65 12.38 1.23
N ASN A 113 11.91 12.23 1.61
CA ASN A 113 12.37 12.09 2.99
C ASN A 113 13.49 13.08 3.34
N GLY A 114 14.03 13.79 2.34
CA GLY A 114 15.09 14.77 2.54
C GLY A 114 15.23 15.76 1.39
N PRO A 115 15.95 16.88 1.61
CA PRO A 115 16.07 17.97 0.65
C PRO A 115 16.81 17.56 -0.64
N ALA A 116 17.82 16.70 -0.55
CA ALA A 116 18.56 16.24 -1.73
C ALA A 116 17.65 15.56 -2.78
N GLN A 117 16.61 14.86 -2.34
CA GLN A 117 15.63 14.24 -3.26
C GLN A 117 14.75 15.28 -3.93
N ILE A 118 14.39 16.35 -3.20
CA ILE A 118 13.64 17.48 -3.74
C ILE A 118 14.46 18.17 -4.82
N ASP A 119 15.74 18.43 -4.58
CA ASP A 119 16.65 19.07 -5.55
C ASP A 119 16.78 18.23 -6.83
N VAL A 120 17.02 16.93 -6.67
CA VAL A 120 17.11 15.97 -7.80
C VAL A 120 15.80 15.97 -8.60
N LEU A 121 14.65 15.84 -7.94
CA LEU A 121 13.34 15.84 -8.60
C LEU A 121 13.02 17.18 -9.26
N ALA A 122 13.41 18.30 -8.65
CA ALA A 122 13.16 19.64 -9.17
C ALA A 122 14.00 19.91 -10.43
N ALA A 123 15.14 19.24 -10.57
CA ALA A 123 15.95 19.27 -11.78
C ALA A 123 15.33 18.44 -12.93
N THR A 124 14.44 17.48 -12.64
CA THR A 124 13.78 16.67 -13.67
C THR A 124 12.71 17.45 -14.45
N GLY A 125 12.62 17.23 -15.77
CA GLY A 125 12.01 18.08 -16.82
C GLY A 125 10.60 18.69 -16.61
N ARG A 126 9.72 18.57 -17.63
CA ARG A 126 8.49 19.42 -17.74
C ARG A 126 7.28 18.91 -16.96
N ARG A 127 7.30 17.69 -16.44
CA ARG A 127 6.15 17.06 -15.78
C ARG A 127 6.11 17.44 -14.30
N GLY A 128 4.92 17.81 -13.81
CA GLY A 128 4.70 17.99 -12.39
C GLY A 128 4.65 16.65 -11.65
N HIS A 129 5.25 16.57 -10.47
CA HIS A 129 5.29 15.37 -9.65
C HIS A 129 4.35 15.50 -8.46
N ARG A 130 3.56 14.45 -8.21
CA ARG A 130 2.77 14.35 -6.99
C ARG A 130 3.64 13.80 -5.88
N VAL A 131 3.87 14.62 -4.87
CA VAL A 131 4.83 14.35 -3.81
C VAL A 131 4.10 14.10 -2.50
N LEU A 132 4.50 13.02 -1.82
CA LEU A 132 4.22 12.84 -0.39
C LEU A 132 5.49 13.10 0.40
N VAL A 133 5.35 13.67 1.58
CA VAL A 133 6.45 13.87 2.53
C VAL A 133 6.31 12.86 3.65
N SER A 134 7.41 12.21 4.06
CA SER A 134 7.33 11.33 5.22
C SER A 134 6.97 12.08 6.51
N MET A 135 6.20 11.41 7.37
CA MET A 135 5.77 11.89 8.67
C MET A 135 6.99 12.31 9.52
N GLY A 136 6.82 13.40 10.28
CA GLY A 136 7.90 13.99 11.06
C GLY A 136 8.92 14.75 10.23
N ARG A 137 8.71 14.87 8.91
CA ARG A 137 9.51 15.70 8.00
C ARG A 137 8.73 16.90 7.48
N GLY A 138 7.75 17.42 8.22
CA GLY A 138 6.95 18.59 7.85
C GLY A 138 7.75 19.84 7.44
N GLY A 139 9.01 19.98 7.87
CA GLY A 139 9.92 21.02 7.36
C GLY A 139 10.20 20.95 5.85
N LEU A 140 9.96 19.79 5.22
CA LEU A 140 10.04 19.63 3.76
C LEU A 140 8.77 20.10 3.03
N ALA A 141 7.67 20.38 3.75
CA ALA A 141 6.42 20.79 3.12
C ALA A 141 6.56 22.13 2.37
N ALA A 142 7.25 23.12 2.97
CA ALA A 142 7.55 24.40 2.34
C ALA A 142 8.31 24.26 1.01
N PRO A 143 9.52 23.66 0.96
CA PRO A 143 10.27 23.57 -0.29
C PRO A 143 9.55 22.75 -1.36
N VAL A 144 8.72 21.76 -0.97
CA VAL A 144 7.89 21.04 -1.94
C VAL A 144 6.75 21.94 -2.46
N ALA A 145 6.03 22.65 -1.59
CA ALA A 145 4.92 23.51 -1.96
C ALA A 145 5.36 24.73 -2.81
N ASP A 146 6.54 25.28 -2.54
CA ASP A 146 7.08 26.43 -3.25
C ASP A 146 7.59 26.06 -4.66
N CYS A 147 7.89 24.78 -4.90
CA CYS A 147 8.36 24.32 -6.19
C CYS A 147 7.18 24.10 -7.15
N ARG A 148 7.11 24.90 -8.22
CA ARG A 148 6.07 24.80 -9.26
C ARG A 148 5.99 23.44 -9.97
N ARG A 149 7.04 22.61 -9.85
CA ARG A 149 7.06 21.26 -10.43
C ARG A 149 6.46 20.22 -9.50
N PHE A 150 6.08 20.57 -8.27
CA PHE A 150 5.52 19.63 -7.33
C PHE A 150 4.08 19.98 -6.99
N GLU A 151 3.30 18.92 -6.78
CA GLU A 151 2.00 18.96 -6.15
C GLU A 151 2.18 18.21 -4.82
N LEU A 152 2.26 18.94 -3.70
CA LEU A 152 2.31 18.33 -2.38
C LEU A 152 0.93 17.76 -2.06
N VAL A 153 0.75 16.44 -2.21
CA VAL A 153 -0.57 15.81 -2.11
C VAL A 153 -0.85 15.23 -0.73
N GLY A 154 0.17 14.91 0.06
CA GLY A 154 -0.04 14.15 1.28
C GLY A 154 1.18 13.85 2.13
N LEU A 155 0.95 13.09 3.18
CA LEU A 155 1.98 12.55 4.05
C LEU A 155 2.09 11.03 3.89
N TYR A 156 3.27 10.50 4.17
CA TYR A 156 3.55 9.08 4.24
C TYR A 156 4.03 8.66 5.63
N GLY A 157 3.49 7.60 6.22
CA GLY A 157 3.94 7.04 7.49
C GLY A 157 4.30 5.56 7.34
N GLU A 158 5.34 5.10 8.04
CA GLU A 158 5.67 3.68 8.17
C GLU A 158 5.39 3.22 9.59
N ILE A 159 4.69 2.09 9.74
CA ILE A 159 4.37 1.46 11.02
C ILE A 159 5.26 0.24 11.22
N GLY A 160 5.89 0.14 12.41
CA GLY A 160 6.84 -0.92 12.73
C GLY A 160 6.23 -2.33 12.77
N PRO A 161 7.05 -3.40 12.70
CA PRO A 161 6.58 -4.79 12.69
C PRO A 161 6.03 -5.28 14.02
N ASP A 162 6.49 -4.72 15.15
CA ASP A 162 6.11 -5.16 16.51
C ASP A 162 4.85 -4.45 17.03
N GLU A 163 4.22 -3.65 16.18
CA GLU A 163 3.12 -2.77 16.54
C GLU A 163 1.75 -3.44 16.36
N HIS A 164 0.87 -3.28 17.34
CA HIS A 164 -0.51 -3.76 17.27
C HIS A 164 -1.25 -2.91 16.24
N HIS A 165 -1.52 -3.46 15.04
CA HIS A 165 -2.07 -2.68 13.91
C HIS A 165 -3.35 -1.90 14.26
N PHE A 166 -4.21 -2.46 15.12
CA PHE A 166 -5.44 -1.83 15.62
C PHE A 166 -5.23 -0.56 16.45
N VAL A 167 -4.04 -0.38 17.01
CA VAL A 167 -3.70 0.79 17.82
C VAL A 167 -2.86 1.74 17.00
N SER A 168 -1.86 1.21 16.30
CA SER A 168 -0.85 2.02 15.62
C SER A 168 -1.34 2.72 14.36
N TYR A 169 -2.19 2.07 13.55
CA TYR A 169 -2.74 2.72 12.35
C TYR A 169 -3.64 3.92 12.72
N PRO A 170 -4.65 3.76 13.62
CA PRO A 170 -5.40 4.89 14.16
C PRO A 170 -4.53 6.01 14.76
N ALA A 171 -3.57 5.67 15.61
CA ALA A 171 -2.69 6.67 16.24
C ALA A 171 -1.89 7.45 15.18
N ALA A 172 -1.30 6.75 14.20
CA ALA A 172 -0.57 7.38 13.11
C ALA A 172 -1.47 8.30 12.26
N ILE A 173 -2.73 7.92 12.01
CA ILE A 173 -3.69 8.80 11.32
C ILE A 173 -3.91 10.11 12.09
N GLY A 174 -4.09 10.03 13.42
CA GLY A 174 -4.25 11.20 14.27
C GLY A 174 -3.04 12.14 14.19
N ASP A 175 -1.84 11.60 14.35
CA ASP A 175 -0.58 12.35 14.28
C ASP A 175 -0.36 12.98 12.90
N MET A 176 -0.64 12.23 11.83
CA MET A 176 -0.52 12.73 10.46
C MET A 176 -1.54 13.85 10.18
N LEU A 177 -2.78 13.75 10.66
CA LEU A 177 -3.77 14.83 10.54
C LEU A 177 -3.36 16.09 11.32
N LEU A 178 -2.75 15.93 12.50
CA LEU A 178 -2.18 17.05 13.25
C LEU A 178 -1.08 17.75 12.45
N GLU A 179 -0.16 16.98 11.85
CA GLU A 179 0.89 17.52 10.99
C GLU A 179 0.33 18.19 9.72
N MET A 180 -0.66 17.56 9.06
CA MET A 180 -1.37 18.16 7.91
C MET A 180 -2.06 19.47 8.28
N SER A 181 -2.70 19.54 9.46
CA SER A 181 -3.32 20.75 9.98
C SER A 181 -2.29 21.86 10.26
N GLN A 182 -1.11 21.49 10.76
CA GLN A 182 0.01 22.42 10.92
C GLN A 182 0.51 22.92 9.56
N ILE A 183 0.71 22.04 8.58
CA ILE A 183 1.12 22.42 7.21
C ILE A 183 0.10 23.38 6.59
N ARG A 184 -1.20 23.12 6.73
CA ARG A 184 -2.26 24.03 6.25
C ARG A 184 -2.16 25.41 6.89
N ARG A 185 -1.92 25.48 8.21
CA ARG A 185 -1.83 26.76 8.93
C ARG A 185 -0.57 27.55 8.56
N THR A 186 0.56 26.86 8.43
CA THR A 186 1.86 27.51 8.18
C THR A 186 2.06 27.85 6.71
N HIS A 187 1.61 27.00 5.80
CA HIS A 187 1.92 27.09 4.36
C HIS A 187 0.69 27.30 3.47
N GLY A 188 -0.53 27.28 4.03
CA GLY A 188 -1.77 27.45 3.25
C GLY A 188 -2.14 26.26 2.35
N VAL A 189 -1.40 25.15 2.41
CA VAL A 189 -1.63 23.96 1.57
C VAL A 189 -2.54 22.97 2.27
N VAL A 190 -3.60 22.55 1.59
CA VAL A 190 -4.50 21.49 2.07
C VAL A 190 -4.07 20.16 1.48
N LEU A 191 -3.49 19.32 2.32
CA LEU A 191 -3.13 17.95 1.95
C LEU A 191 -4.38 17.07 1.86
N THR A 192 -4.43 16.19 0.88
CA THR A 192 -5.63 15.40 0.53
C THR A 192 -5.40 13.89 0.66
N ARG A 193 -4.20 13.47 1.07
CA ARG A 193 -3.83 12.06 1.12
C ARG A 193 -3.00 11.73 2.35
N ILE A 194 -3.33 10.60 2.96
CA ILE A 194 -2.49 9.92 3.94
C ILE A 194 -2.15 8.56 3.35
N ALA A 195 -0.87 8.22 3.29
CA ALA A 195 -0.41 6.89 2.90
C ALA A 195 0.31 6.25 4.08
N LEU A 196 -0.10 5.04 4.42
CA LEU A 196 0.48 4.24 5.49
C LEU A 196 1.07 2.96 4.91
N GLY A 197 2.35 2.75 5.13
CA GLY A 197 2.96 1.44 5.02
C GLY A 197 3.13 0.82 6.39
N GLY A 198 3.30 -0.50 6.42
CA GLY A 198 3.72 -1.18 7.62
C GLY A 198 4.09 -2.62 7.33
N CYS A 199 5.01 -3.15 8.12
CA CYS A 199 5.39 -4.55 8.06
C CYS A 199 4.28 -5.42 8.67
N GLY A 200 3.89 -6.47 7.95
CA GLY A 200 3.03 -7.53 8.49
C GLY A 200 1.52 -7.31 8.40
N LEU A 201 1.04 -6.16 7.91
CA LEU A 201 -0.40 -6.03 7.61
C LEU A 201 -0.75 -6.91 6.41
N THR A 202 -1.66 -7.86 6.63
CA THR A 202 -2.08 -8.79 5.58
C THR A 202 -3.54 -8.66 5.23
N PHE A 203 -3.88 -8.94 3.99
CA PHE A 203 -5.26 -9.06 3.54
C PHE A 203 -5.55 -10.47 3.03
N GLY A 204 -6.80 -10.93 3.20
CA GLY A 204 -7.21 -12.26 2.75
C GLY A 204 -7.17 -13.37 3.79
N ALA A 205 -7.77 -13.16 4.97
CA ALA A 205 -7.94 -14.17 6.03
C ALA A 205 -6.62 -14.72 6.63
N GLY A 206 -6.14 -13.96 7.62
CA GLY A 206 -5.16 -14.28 8.67
C GLY A 206 -5.40 -13.33 9.86
N PRO A 207 -4.76 -13.52 11.03
CA PRO A 207 -4.88 -12.57 12.15
C PRO A 207 -4.41 -11.16 11.74
N GLY A 208 -5.11 -10.11 12.18
CA GLY A 208 -4.87 -8.72 11.73
C GLY A 208 -5.72 -8.31 10.53
N HIS A 209 -7.05 -8.49 10.62
CA HIS A 209 -7.97 -8.35 9.49
C HIS A 209 -8.00 -6.91 8.97
N LEU A 210 -7.62 -6.72 7.71
CA LEU A 210 -7.57 -5.41 7.06
C LEU A 210 -8.90 -4.64 7.15
N SER A 211 -10.06 -5.31 7.18
CA SER A 211 -11.37 -4.63 7.33
C SER A 211 -11.57 -4.04 8.73
N GLU A 212 -11.11 -4.72 9.77
CA GLU A 212 -11.22 -4.21 11.14
C GLU A 212 -10.28 -3.01 11.32
N VAL A 213 -9.07 -3.07 10.75
CA VAL A 213 -8.13 -1.94 10.72
C VAL A 213 -8.72 -0.78 9.92
N ALA A 214 -9.37 -1.04 8.78
CA ALA A 214 -10.03 -0.01 7.98
C ALA A 214 -11.17 0.67 8.75
N ASN A 215 -11.99 -0.07 9.49
CA ASN A 215 -13.04 0.52 10.32
C ASN A 215 -12.45 1.42 11.43
N ALA A 216 -11.42 0.94 12.14
CA ALA A 216 -10.76 1.73 13.18
C ALA A 216 -10.09 3.00 12.62
N ILE A 217 -9.48 2.90 11.43
CA ILE A 217 -8.98 4.06 10.68
C ILE A 217 -10.12 5.01 10.34
N ASP A 218 -11.24 4.50 9.83
CA ASP A 218 -12.36 5.32 9.37
C ASP A 218 -12.98 6.14 10.52
N GLU A 219 -13.21 5.50 11.67
CA GLU A 219 -13.69 6.13 12.91
C GLU A 219 -12.73 7.23 13.38
N THR A 220 -11.43 6.90 13.47
CA THR A 220 -10.42 7.86 13.91
C THR A 220 -10.30 9.04 12.94
N LEU A 221 -10.41 8.78 11.64
CA LEU A 221 -10.35 9.81 10.62
C LEU A 221 -11.56 10.75 10.73
N ASP A 222 -12.75 10.25 11.04
CA ASP A 222 -13.94 11.09 11.24
C ASP A 222 -13.78 11.98 12.47
N ASP A 223 -13.41 11.39 13.61
CA ASP A 223 -13.22 12.11 14.88
C ASP A 223 -12.14 13.19 14.78
N ALA A 224 -10.99 12.84 14.20
CA ALA A 224 -9.86 13.76 14.06
C ALA A 224 -10.16 14.87 13.03
N CYS A 225 -10.82 14.55 11.90
CA CYS A 225 -11.21 15.56 10.91
C CYS A 225 -12.25 16.54 11.49
N ALA A 226 -13.23 16.04 12.25
CA ALA A 226 -14.21 16.88 12.94
C ALA A 226 -13.53 17.80 13.96
N THR A 227 -12.65 17.24 14.79
CA THR A 227 -11.90 17.98 15.82
C THR A 227 -11.03 19.08 15.23
N LEU A 228 -10.27 18.76 14.17
CA LEU A 228 -9.32 19.67 13.54
C LEU A 228 -9.96 20.59 12.50
N ARG A 229 -11.26 20.42 12.20
CA ARG A 229 -11.97 21.05 11.08
C ARG A 229 -11.15 20.93 9.79
N PHE A 230 -10.76 19.71 9.48
CA PHE A 230 -9.92 19.36 8.35
C PHE A 230 -10.74 18.53 7.35
N PRO A 231 -10.65 18.78 6.03
CA PRO A 231 -11.37 17.97 5.06
C PRO A 231 -10.85 16.53 5.08
N ARG A 232 -11.76 15.55 5.03
CA ARG A 232 -11.40 14.12 5.09
C ARG A 232 -10.45 13.76 3.93
N PRO A 233 -9.20 13.35 4.20
CA PRO A 233 -8.27 12.93 3.16
C PRO A 233 -8.56 11.50 2.69
N VAL A 234 -8.03 11.14 1.53
CA VAL A 234 -7.98 9.75 1.08
C VAL A 234 -6.90 9.02 1.87
N VAL A 235 -7.27 7.93 2.54
CA VAL A 235 -6.31 7.06 3.23
C VAL A 235 -5.94 5.90 2.32
N VAL A 236 -4.64 5.61 2.25
CA VAL A 236 -4.10 4.50 1.49
C VAL A 236 -3.28 3.65 2.43
N VAL A 237 -3.48 2.33 2.37
CA VAL A 237 -2.77 1.38 3.21
C VAL A 237 -2.07 0.35 2.34
N SER A 238 -0.78 0.19 2.58
CA SER A 238 0.05 -0.84 1.95
C SER A 238 -0.08 -2.13 2.75
N ALA A 239 -0.53 -3.22 2.10
CA ALA A 239 -0.69 -4.51 2.76
C ALA A 239 -0.25 -5.68 1.87
N GLN A 240 0.29 -6.72 2.50
CA GLN A 240 0.71 -7.94 1.81
C GLN A 240 -0.46 -8.93 1.67
N PRO A 241 -0.51 -9.74 0.60
CA PRO A 241 -1.41 -10.87 0.58
C PRO A 241 -1.04 -11.84 1.71
N GLY A 242 -2.02 -12.29 2.50
CA GLY A 242 -1.79 -13.29 3.54
C GLY A 242 -1.28 -14.60 2.93
N SER A 243 -0.13 -15.10 3.40
CA SER A 243 0.37 -16.41 3.00
C SER A 243 -0.47 -17.51 3.65
N VAL A 244 -0.97 -18.45 2.85
CA VAL A 244 -1.38 -19.76 3.37
C VAL A 244 -0.09 -20.47 3.77
N ARG A 245 0.09 -20.77 5.07
CA ARG A 245 1.14 -21.69 5.51
C ARG A 245 0.94 -23.01 4.76
N VAL A 246 1.99 -23.46 4.06
CA VAL A 246 2.12 -24.79 3.46
C VAL A 246 1.97 -25.85 4.56
#